data_AF-L0AZA3-F1
#
_entry.id   AF-L0AZA3-F1
#
_cell.length_a   1.000
_cell.length_b   1.000
_cell.length_c   1.000
_cell.angle_alpha   90.00
_cell.angle_beta   90.00
_cell.angle_gamma   90.00
#
_symmetry.space_group_name_H-M   'P 1'
#
loop_
_entity.id
_entity.type
_entity.pdbx_description
1 polymer ?
#
loop_
_entity_poly.entity_id
_entity_poly.type
_entity_poly.pdbx_seq_one_letter_code
_entity_poly.pdbx_strand_id
1 'polypeptide(L)'
;MSHDHDSDGPGSGNSESLSHGLQQNAIYWETGHRTYLPFWANLLKKFSPKIIDDRLRISLGEASPVSYEPFVFYGNSAYFRSYYGDPDVSVVYPLKKPTNFCFLPTGRLSLSELEHKLKVHGDSKVSDKEKVLKNLFGTA
;
A
#
# COMPACT_ATOMS: atom_id res chain seq x y z
N MET A 1 33.85 4.18 -45.83
CA MET A 1 33.73 5.40 -45.01
C MET A 1 32.63 5.16 -44.00
N SER A 2 33.00 5.11 -42.70
CA SER A 2 32.21 5.32 -41.46
C SER A 2 30.83 4.66 -41.31
N HIS A 3 30.70 3.66 -40.42
CA HIS A 3 30.05 3.74 -39.08
C HIS A 3 28.51 3.63 -39.19
N ASP A 4 27.80 2.71 -38.54
CA ASP A 4 27.79 2.49 -37.09
C ASP A 4 27.53 1.03 -36.68
N HIS A 5 28.09 0.69 -35.52
CA HIS A 5 27.87 -0.53 -34.76
C HIS A 5 26.54 -0.43 -34.02
N ASP A 6 25.54 -1.23 -34.39
CA ASP A 6 24.44 -1.56 -33.48
C ASP A 6 25.00 -2.47 -32.39
N SER A 7 25.30 -1.87 -31.25
CA SER A 7 25.66 -2.57 -30.02
C SER A 7 24.42 -3.29 -29.48
N ASP A 8 24.38 -4.61 -29.69
CA ASP A 8 23.59 -5.53 -28.88
C ASP A 8 24.09 -5.50 -27.43
N GLY A 9 23.66 -4.47 -26.70
CA GLY A 9 23.68 -4.47 -25.25
C GLY A 9 22.42 -5.18 -24.75
N PRO A 10 22.49 -5.96 -23.65
CA PRO A 10 21.28 -6.47 -23.00
C PRO A 10 20.55 -5.29 -22.35
N GLY A 11 19.74 -4.60 -23.15
CA GLY A 11 18.77 -3.62 -22.69
C GLY A 11 17.78 -4.34 -21.78
N SER A 12 17.84 -4.00 -20.49
CA SER A 12 16.87 -4.38 -19.46
C SER A 12 15.45 -4.34 -20.03
N GLY A 13 14.79 -5.51 -20.08
CA GLY A 13 13.46 -5.73 -20.62
C GLY A 13 12.33 -5.05 -19.84
N ASN A 14 12.36 -3.72 -19.80
CA ASN A 14 11.34 -2.89 -19.16
C ASN A 14 10.50 -2.09 -20.19
N SER A 15 10.64 -2.39 -21.49
CA SER A 15 9.85 -1.77 -22.56
C SER A 15 9.06 -2.80 -23.37
N GLU A 16 8.49 -3.81 -22.71
CA GLU A 16 7.40 -4.56 -23.33
C GLU A 16 6.14 -3.68 -23.31
N SER A 17 5.62 -3.33 -24.48
CA SER A 17 4.30 -2.73 -24.63
C SER A 17 3.23 -3.76 -24.23
N LEU A 18 3.03 -3.95 -22.92
CA LEU A 18 2.10 -4.92 -22.33
C LEU A 18 0.62 -4.54 -22.50
N SER A 19 0.32 -3.32 -22.96
CA SER A 19 -1.00 -2.98 -23.45
C SER A 19 -1.20 -3.63 -24.83
N HIS A 20 -2.13 -4.59 -24.96
CA HIS A 20 -2.46 -5.34 -26.19
C HIS A 20 -1.66 -6.63 -26.46
N GLY A 21 -1.37 -7.42 -25.42
CA GLY A 21 -0.88 -8.79 -25.61
C GLY A 21 -1.86 -9.68 -26.41
N LEU A 22 -1.32 -10.52 -27.30
CA LEU A 22 -2.09 -11.53 -28.02
C LEU A 22 -2.64 -12.60 -27.06
N GLN A 23 -3.78 -13.21 -27.38
CA GLN A 23 -4.31 -14.33 -26.60
C GLN A 23 -3.36 -15.52 -26.70
N GLN A 24 -2.68 -15.85 -25.60
CA GLN A 24 -1.68 -16.93 -25.55
C GLN A 24 -2.30 -18.32 -25.30
N ASN A 25 -3.45 -18.38 -24.65
CA ASN A 25 -4.08 -19.62 -24.20
C ASN A 25 -5.52 -19.78 -24.71
N ALA A 26 -5.97 -21.03 -24.84
CA ALA A 26 -7.34 -21.35 -25.19
C ALA A 26 -8.31 -20.97 -24.06
N ILE A 27 -9.51 -20.49 -24.43
CA ILE A 27 -10.64 -20.26 -23.52
C ILE A 27 -11.70 -21.30 -23.84
N TYR A 28 -12.05 -22.17 -22.89
CA TYR A 28 -13.04 -23.24 -23.06
C TYR A 28 -13.98 -23.35 -21.87
N TRP A 29 -15.08 -24.07 -22.07
CA TRP A 29 -16.05 -24.42 -21.01
C TRP A 29 -16.26 -25.93 -21.01
N GLU A 30 -16.12 -26.56 -19.86
CA GLU A 30 -16.20 -28.02 -19.73
C GLU A 30 -17.64 -28.52 -19.77
N THR A 31 -17.79 -29.76 -20.23
CA THR A 31 -19.08 -30.46 -20.24
C THR A 31 -19.54 -30.70 -18.81
N GLY A 32 -20.72 -30.18 -18.46
CA GLY A 32 -21.32 -30.34 -17.13
C GLY A 32 -21.10 -29.15 -16.18
N HIS A 33 -20.29 -28.15 -16.56
CA HIS A 33 -20.19 -26.91 -15.80
C HIS A 33 -21.46 -26.06 -15.89
N ARG A 34 -21.99 -25.66 -14.73
CA ARG A 34 -23.20 -24.83 -14.62
C ARG A 34 -22.85 -23.34 -14.69
N THR A 35 -23.60 -22.57 -15.47
CA THR A 35 -23.39 -21.13 -15.66
C THR A 35 -24.10 -20.25 -14.61
N TYR A 36 -25.14 -20.78 -13.94
CA TYR A 36 -25.98 -20.05 -12.97
C TYR A 36 -26.64 -18.75 -13.49
N LEU A 37 -26.69 -18.55 -14.81
CA LEU A 37 -27.35 -17.41 -15.44
C LEU A 37 -28.67 -17.87 -16.09
N PRO A 38 -29.83 -17.35 -15.66
CA PRO A 38 -31.11 -17.62 -16.31
C PRO A 38 -31.23 -16.89 -17.66
N PHE A 39 -32.22 -17.24 -18.48
CA PHE A 39 -32.42 -16.63 -19.82
C PHE A 39 -32.69 -15.12 -19.77
N TRP A 40 -33.21 -14.61 -18.64
CA TRP A 40 -33.48 -13.18 -18.42
C TRP A 40 -32.34 -12.46 -17.67
N ALA A 41 -31.15 -13.06 -17.53
CA ALA A 41 -30.04 -12.46 -16.79
C ALA A 41 -29.68 -11.04 -17.28
N ASN A 42 -29.82 -10.77 -18.58
CA ASN A 42 -29.56 -9.44 -19.16
C ASN A 42 -30.58 -8.36 -18.74
N LEU A 43 -31.80 -8.79 -18.36
CA LEU A 43 -32.85 -7.91 -17.85
C LEU A 43 -32.63 -7.58 -16.36
N LEU A 44 -31.93 -8.44 -15.62
CA LEU A 44 -31.59 -8.18 -14.22
C LEU A 44 -30.55 -7.05 -14.14
N LYS A 45 -30.89 -6.00 -13.39
CA LYS A 45 -29.97 -4.91 -13.08
C LYS A 45 -29.62 -4.96 -11.60
N LYS A 46 -28.36 -4.60 -11.29
CA LYS A 46 -27.92 -4.46 -9.91
C LYS A 46 -28.65 -3.27 -9.28
N PHE A 47 -29.16 -3.45 -8.07
CA PHE A 47 -29.81 -2.42 -7.29
C PHE A 47 -29.17 -2.36 -5.91
N SER A 48 -29.01 -1.15 -5.37
CA SER A 48 -28.53 -0.90 -4.02
C SER A 48 -29.49 0.04 -3.31
N PRO A 49 -30.04 -0.35 -2.14
CA PRO A 49 -30.96 0.51 -1.38
C PRO A 49 -30.26 1.69 -0.72
N LYS A 50 -28.91 1.67 -0.62
CA LYS A 50 -28.12 2.66 0.11
C LYS A 50 -28.49 4.11 -0.20
N ILE A 51 -28.72 4.46 -1.46
CA ILE A 51 -29.08 5.84 -1.85
C ILE A 51 -30.45 6.25 -1.30
N ILE A 52 -31.41 5.33 -1.30
CA ILE A 52 -32.75 5.57 -0.75
C ILE A 52 -32.66 5.69 0.76
N ASP A 53 -31.96 4.76 1.40
CA ASP A 53 -31.77 4.72 2.84
C ASP A 53 -31.09 6.00 3.34
N ASP A 54 -30.04 6.48 2.66
CA ASP A 54 -29.32 7.70 3.04
C ASP A 54 -30.21 8.94 2.86
N ARG A 55 -31.05 9.00 1.82
CA ARG A 55 -32.03 10.09 1.65
C ARG A 55 -33.11 10.07 2.72
N LEU A 56 -33.63 8.89 3.06
CA LEU A 56 -34.61 8.73 4.12
C LEU A 56 -34.01 9.12 5.48
N ARG A 57 -32.77 8.70 5.76
CA ARG A 57 -32.05 9.07 6.99
C ARG A 57 -31.94 10.58 7.14
N ILE A 58 -31.57 11.27 6.06
CA ILE A 58 -31.52 12.75 6.03
C ILE A 58 -32.90 13.36 6.23
N SER A 59 -33.93 12.83 5.56
CA SER A 59 -35.30 13.36 5.63
C SER A 59 -35.97 13.14 6.98
N LEU A 60 -35.67 12.03 7.65
CA LEU A 60 -36.23 11.67 8.95
C LEU A 60 -35.46 12.29 10.12
N GLY A 61 -34.33 12.97 9.85
CA GLY A 61 -33.48 13.54 10.88
C GLY A 61 -32.80 12.48 11.75
N GLU A 62 -32.60 11.28 11.22
CA GLU A 62 -31.91 10.20 11.92
C GLU A 62 -30.42 10.52 12.10
N ALA A 63 -29.77 9.82 13.04
CA ALA A 63 -28.37 10.04 13.36
C ALA A 63 -27.46 9.83 12.15
N SER A 64 -26.69 10.87 11.81
CA SER A 64 -25.67 10.80 10.76
C SER A 64 -24.47 9.97 11.23
N PRO A 65 -23.81 9.22 10.34
CA PRO A 65 -22.60 8.50 10.70
C PRO A 65 -21.45 9.45 11.00
N VAL A 66 -20.51 9.01 11.86
CA VAL A 66 -19.31 9.78 12.27
C VAL A 66 -18.41 10.13 11.09
N SER A 67 -18.57 9.45 9.94
CA SER A 67 -17.87 9.78 8.71
C SER A 67 -18.18 11.19 8.18
N TYR A 68 -19.33 11.78 8.53
CA TYR A 68 -19.67 13.15 8.14
C TYR A 68 -18.90 14.20 8.95
N GLU A 69 -18.32 13.81 10.08
CA GLU A 69 -17.44 14.67 10.85
C GLU A 69 -16.01 14.62 10.28
N PRO A 70 -15.44 15.77 9.88
CA PRO A 70 -14.11 15.80 9.29
C PRO A 70 -13.02 15.49 10.32
N PHE A 71 -13.26 15.80 11.60
CA PHE A 71 -12.34 15.53 12.68
C PHE A 71 -12.51 14.09 13.17
N VAL A 72 -11.40 13.37 13.38
CA VAL A 72 -11.44 12.00 13.90
C VAL A 72 -10.84 11.96 15.28
N PHE A 73 -11.68 11.67 16.27
CA PHE A 73 -11.26 11.41 17.65
C PHE A 73 -10.71 9.98 17.77
N TYR A 74 -9.42 9.79 17.46
CA TYR A 74 -8.76 8.50 17.63
C TYR A 74 -7.48 8.62 18.47
N GLY A 75 -7.54 8.15 19.72
CA GLY A 75 -6.40 8.15 20.65
C GLY A 75 -5.85 9.54 20.96
N ASN A 76 -4.53 9.63 21.13
CA ASN A 76 -3.83 10.86 21.53
C ASN A 76 -3.33 11.72 20.35
N SER A 77 -3.69 11.38 19.12
CA SER A 77 -3.27 12.12 17.93
C SER A 77 -4.48 12.65 17.17
N ALA A 78 -4.37 13.88 16.68
CA ALA A 78 -5.41 14.49 15.89
C ALA A 78 -5.29 14.01 14.43
N TYR A 79 -6.42 13.62 13.85
CA TYR A 79 -6.53 13.20 12.46
C TYR A 79 -7.66 13.95 11.76
N PHE A 80 -7.55 14.09 10.44
CA PHE A 80 -8.53 14.75 9.61
C PHE A 80 -8.93 13.89 8.42
N ARG A 81 -10.22 13.86 8.08
CA ARG A 81 -10.75 13.17 6.89
C ARG A 81 -10.62 14.05 5.67
N SER A 82 -10.05 13.50 4.60
CA SER A 82 -10.13 14.03 3.25
C SER A 82 -11.21 13.28 2.50
N TYR A 83 -12.18 14.00 1.94
CA TYR A 83 -13.31 13.44 1.21
C TYR A 83 -13.09 13.49 -0.29
N TYR A 84 -13.48 12.44 -0.99
CA TYR A 84 -13.45 12.37 -2.45
C TYR A 84 -14.85 12.61 -3.03
N GLY A 85 -15.36 13.82 -2.83
CA GLY A 85 -16.68 14.23 -3.32
C GLY A 85 -17.89 13.63 -2.56
N ASP A 86 -17.68 12.62 -1.71
CA ASP A 86 -18.72 11.99 -0.90
C ASP A 86 -18.21 11.64 0.52
N PRO A 87 -19.00 11.89 1.59
CA PRO A 87 -18.64 11.53 2.97
C PRO A 87 -18.34 10.04 3.19
N ASP A 88 -18.94 9.15 2.40
CA ASP A 88 -18.72 7.70 2.47
C ASP A 88 -17.35 7.29 1.91
N VAL A 89 -16.73 8.14 1.09
CA VAL A 89 -15.40 7.91 0.50
C VAL A 89 -14.42 8.90 1.09
N SER A 90 -13.84 8.51 2.23
CA SER A 90 -12.85 9.33 2.94
C SER A 90 -11.58 8.57 3.30
N VAL A 91 -10.46 9.30 3.30
CA VAL A 91 -9.17 8.83 3.80
C VAL A 91 -8.77 9.71 4.99
N VAL A 92 -8.21 9.10 6.02
CA VAL A 92 -7.82 9.78 7.26
C VAL A 92 -6.34 10.10 7.23
N TYR A 93 -5.98 11.36 7.47
CA TYR A 93 -4.61 11.84 7.52
C TYR A 93 -4.23 12.30 8.94
N PRO A 94 -3.04 11.95 9.43
CA PRO A 94 -2.54 12.47 10.69
C PRO A 94 -2.20 13.95 10.55
N LEU A 95 -2.66 14.78 11.48
CA LEU A 95 -2.29 16.19 11.54
C LEU A 95 -0.91 16.38 12.19
N LYS A 96 -0.54 15.48 13.10
CA LYS A 96 0.76 15.53 13.78
C LYS A 96 1.86 15.02 12.86
N LYS A 97 2.84 15.86 12.57
CA LYS A 97 4.12 15.43 11.98
C LYS A 97 4.96 14.73 13.08
N PRO A 98 5.24 13.42 12.98
CA PRO A 98 6.04 12.73 13.99
C PRO A 98 7.49 13.25 13.92
N THR A 99 7.99 13.76 15.03
CA THR A 99 9.40 14.09 15.21
C THR A 99 10.13 12.85 15.70
N ASN A 100 10.96 12.27 14.84
CA ASN A 100 11.80 11.14 15.21
C ASN A 100 13.15 11.65 15.70
N PHE A 101 13.61 11.13 16.83
CA PHE A 101 14.95 11.45 17.36
C PHE A 101 15.86 10.25 17.16
N CYS A 102 17.09 10.52 16.78
CA CYS A 102 18.13 9.50 16.64
C CYS A 102 19.39 9.97 17.37
N PHE A 103 19.80 9.23 18.40
CA PHE A 103 21.01 9.51 19.17
C PHE A 103 22.23 8.79 18.57
N LEU A 104 22.40 8.89 17.25
CA LEU A 104 23.55 8.33 16.55
C LEU A 104 24.47 9.45 16.07
N PRO A 105 25.80 9.32 16.25
CA PRO A 105 26.75 10.28 15.70
C PRO A 105 26.73 10.24 14.17
N THR A 106 26.64 11.40 13.52
CA THR A 106 26.69 11.52 12.06
C THR A 106 28.10 11.25 11.53
N GLY A 107 28.22 10.55 10.39
CA GLY A 107 29.47 10.45 9.62
C GLY A 107 30.48 9.39 10.07
N ARG A 108 30.11 8.41 10.91
CA ARG A 108 31.07 7.38 11.39
C ARG A 108 31.36 6.26 10.40
N LEU A 109 30.40 5.84 9.58
CA LEU A 109 30.57 4.70 8.66
C LEU A 109 29.71 4.92 7.41
N SER A 110 30.28 4.64 6.24
CA SER A 110 29.50 4.54 5.00
C SER A 110 28.73 3.22 4.95
N LEU A 111 27.61 3.20 4.21
CA LEU A 111 26.79 2.00 4.02
C LEU A 111 27.62 0.83 3.46
N SER A 112 28.51 1.13 2.51
CA SER A 112 29.42 0.16 1.88
C SER A 112 30.39 -0.48 2.88
N GLU A 113 30.92 0.30 3.82
CA GLU A 113 31.81 -0.22 4.88
C GLU A 113 31.05 -1.07 5.90
N LEU A 114 29.79 -0.72 6.20
CA LEU A 114 28.91 -1.51 7.06
C LEU A 114 28.56 -2.85 6.40
N GLU A 115 28.21 -2.86 5.11
CA GLU A 115 27.92 -4.07 4.36
C GLU A 115 29.16 -4.97 4.21
N HIS A 116 30.33 -4.38 3.95
CA HIS A 116 31.59 -5.12 3.92
C HIS A 116 31.90 -5.74 5.28
N LYS A 117 31.76 -4.98 6.38
CA LYS A 117 31.94 -5.51 7.74
C LYS A 117 30.92 -6.59 8.07
N LEU A 118 29.67 -6.46 7.64
CA LEU A 118 28.62 -7.46 7.84
C LEU A 118 28.93 -8.75 7.06
N LYS A 119 29.39 -8.65 5.80
CA LYS A 119 29.81 -9.81 5.00
C LYS A 119 31.06 -10.50 5.55
N VAL A 120 32.01 -9.74 6.09
CA VAL A 120 33.30 -10.26 6.59
C VAL A 120 33.20 -10.82 8.01
N HIS A 121 32.33 -10.26 8.86
CA HIS A 121 32.20 -10.68 10.26
C HIS A 121 30.93 -11.47 10.57
N GLY A 122 29.90 -11.41 9.72
CA GLY A 122 28.59 -12.01 9.95
C GLY A 122 27.97 -11.58 11.29
N ASP A 123 26.82 -12.14 11.65
CA ASP A 123 26.18 -11.93 12.98
C ASP A 123 27.00 -12.50 14.16
N SER A 124 28.20 -13.04 13.90
CA SER A 124 28.96 -13.85 14.86
C SER A 124 29.82 -13.05 15.85
N LYS A 125 29.94 -11.72 15.66
CA LYS A 125 30.72 -10.87 16.58
C LYS A 125 29.86 -9.74 17.14
N VAL A 126 28.99 -10.11 18.09
CA VAL A 126 28.48 -9.13 19.05
C VAL A 126 29.67 -8.61 19.85
N SER A 127 30.02 -7.35 19.63
CA SER A 127 31.11 -6.71 20.37
C SER A 127 30.73 -6.66 21.85
N ASP A 128 31.66 -6.84 22.78
CA ASP A 128 31.34 -6.78 24.22
C ASP A 128 30.71 -5.43 24.62
N LYS A 129 30.93 -4.37 23.83
CA LYS A 129 30.26 -3.07 23.96
C LYS A 129 28.75 -3.14 23.68
N GLU A 130 28.31 -3.98 22.75
CA GLU A 130 26.89 -4.20 22.43
C GLU A 130 26.21 -5.03 23.53
N LYS A 131 26.91 -5.96 24.17
CA LYS A 131 26.42 -6.67 25.36
C LYS A 131 26.22 -5.70 26.55
N VAL A 132 27.14 -4.77 26.74
CA VAL A 132 27.05 -3.73 27.79
C VAL A 132 25.89 -2.76 27.52
N LEU A 133 25.71 -2.32 26.26
CA LEU A 133 24.57 -1.49 25.86
C LEU A 133 23.23 -2.23 26.07
N LYS A 134 23.15 -3.50 25.70
CA LYS A 134 21.94 -4.31 25.89
C LYS A 134 21.60 -4.52 27.38
N ASN A 135 22.61 -4.63 28.25
CA ASN A 135 22.40 -4.71 29.70
C ASN A 135 21.94 -3.37 30.31
N LEU A 136 22.42 -2.23 29.79
CA LEU A 136 22.05 -0.89 30.25
C LEU A 136 20.63 -0.48 29.82
N PHE A 137 20.20 -0.87 28.61
CA PHE A 137 18.86 -0.54 28.08
C PHE A 137 17.82 -1.66 28.26
N GLY A 138 18.22 -2.86 28.70
CA GLY A 138 17.31 -3.96 29.02
C GLY A 138 16.84 -4.01 30.48
N THR A 139 17.23 -3.03 31.30
CA THR A 139 16.85 -2.88 32.71
C THR A 139 16.03 -1.62 32.97
N ALA A 140 15.15 -1.27 32.03
CA ALA A 140 14.11 -0.26 32.20
C ALA A 140 12.74 -0.85 31.84
#